data_AF-A0A519TQX8-F1
#
_entry.id   AF-A0A519TQX8-F1
#
_cell.length_a   1.000
_cell.length_b   1.000
_cell.length_c   1.000
_cell.angle_alpha   90.00
_cell.angle_beta   90.00
_cell.angle_gamma   90.00
#
_symmetry.space_group_name_H-M   'P 1'
#
loop_
_entity.id
_entity.type
_entity.pdbx_description
1 polymer ?
#
loop_
_entity_poly.entity_id
_entity_poly.type
_entity_poly.pdbx_seq_one_letter_code
_entity_poly.pdbx_strand_id
1 'polypeptide(L)'
;WLPFIKEQKTLLVHNTVSSKADVEFAKQSHPNLYWCLCPQANLYIENTMPDVDLLISENVKITLGTDSLASNHQLNILSEMKTLQTHKNVDFDELLQWATINGAEFLGLSQSLGSFQAGKKPGLNLIQLSEDFKIESDQVIKLV
;
A
#
# COMPACT_ATOMS: atom_id res chain seq x y z
N TRP A 1 -24.35 -4.87 -18.23
CA TRP A 1 -23.26 -4.34 -17.41
C TRP A 1 -23.08 -5.14 -16.11
N LEU A 2 -24.10 -5.24 -15.24
CA LEU A 2 -24.06 -6.14 -14.06
C LEU A 2 -23.75 -7.63 -14.36
N PRO A 3 -24.22 -8.25 -15.46
CA PRO A 3 -23.88 -9.65 -15.78
C PRO A 3 -22.42 -9.91 -16.16
N PHE A 4 -21.61 -8.86 -16.33
CA PHE A 4 -20.18 -8.92 -16.66
C PHE A 4 -19.27 -8.70 -15.43
N ILE A 5 -19.85 -8.43 -14.26
CA ILE A 5 -19.16 -8.37 -12.96
C ILE A 5 -18.91 -9.81 -12.47
N LYS A 6 -18.23 -10.64 -13.26
CA LYS A 6 -17.96 -12.04 -12.89
C LYS A 6 -16.70 -12.19 -12.04
N GLU A 7 -15.72 -11.32 -12.27
CA GLU A 7 -14.48 -11.25 -11.50
C GLU A 7 -14.17 -9.78 -11.21
N GLN A 8 -14.12 -9.42 -9.94
CA GLN A 8 -13.76 -8.07 -9.49
C GLN A 8 -12.57 -8.17 -8.56
N LYS A 9 -11.72 -7.15 -8.62
CA LYS A 9 -10.71 -6.90 -7.61
C LYS A 9 -11.39 -6.17 -6.46
N THR A 10 -11.12 -6.61 -5.24
CA THR A 10 -11.67 -5.98 -4.03
C THR A 10 -10.52 -5.30 -3.29
N LEU A 11 -10.74 -4.04 -2.89
CA LEU A 11 -9.81 -3.28 -2.07
C LEU A 11 -10.48 -2.99 -0.72
N LEU A 12 -9.95 -3.58 0.35
CA LEU A 12 -10.37 -3.27 1.71
C LEU A 12 -9.47 -2.17 2.24
N VAL A 13 -10.04 -1.04 2.66
CA VAL A 13 -9.30 0.17 3.04
C VAL A 13 -9.30 0.33 4.57
N HIS A 14 -8.19 0.84 5.11
CA HIS A 14 -7.91 1.07 6.54
C HIS A 14 -7.59 -0.18 7.35
N ASN A 15 -8.56 -1.08 7.53
CA ASN A 15 -8.41 -2.38 8.22
C ASN A 15 -7.81 -2.30 9.65
N THR A 16 -8.17 -1.27 10.40
CA THR A 16 -7.58 -0.97 11.72
C THR A 16 -8.08 -1.87 12.85
N VAL A 17 -9.21 -2.54 12.63
CA VAL A 17 -9.86 -3.44 13.59
C VAL A 17 -10.07 -4.86 13.05
N SER A 18 -9.42 -5.20 11.93
CA SER A 18 -9.55 -6.53 11.33
C SER A 18 -8.87 -7.59 12.18
N SER A 19 -9.61 -8.63 12.55
CA SER A 19 -9.09 -9.81 13.23
C SER A 19 -8.56 -10.84 12.23
N LYS A 20 -7.83 -11.85 12.74
CA LYS A 20 -7.39 -12.99 11.91
C LYS A 20 -8.56 -13.71 11.23
N ALA A 21 -9.68 -13.87 11.93
CA ALA A 21 -10.88 -14.48 11.36
C ALA A 21 -11.46 -13.66 10.19
N ASP A 22 -11.41 -12.33 10.29
CA ASP A 22 -11.84 -11.44 9.19
C ASP A 22 -10.94 -11.56 7.97
N VAL A 23 -9.61 -11.63 8.18
CA VAL A 23 -8.62 -11.82 7.11
C VAL A 23 -8.83 -13.16 6.40
N GLU A 24 -9.01 -14.24 7.16
CA GLU A 24 -9.27 -15.58 6.61
C GLU A 24 -10.58 -15.63 5.83
N PHE A 25 -11.66 -15.04 6.37
CA PHE A 25 -12.95 -14.95 5.68
C PHE A 25 -12.86 -14.16 4.38
N ALA A 26 -12.17 -13.01 4.40
CA ALA A 26 -12.00 -12.17 3.22
C ALA A 26 -11.21 -12.90 2.12
N LYS A 27 -10.13 -13.62 2.49
CA LYS A 27 -9.34 -14.45 1.56
C LYS A 27 -10.18 -15.54 0.89
N GLN A 28 -11.09 -16.18 1.63
CA GLN A 28 -11.97 -17.21 1.09
C GLN A 28 -13.07 -16.64 0.17
N SER A 29 -13.53 -15.42 0.47
CA SER A 29 -14.65 -14.80 -0.24
C SER A 29 -14.24 -14.00 -1.48
N HIS A 30 -12.99 -13.51 -1.53
CA HIS A 30 -12.51 -12.61 -2.58
C HIS A 30 -11.22 -13.15 -3.22
N PRO A 31 -11.29 -13.77 -4.42
CA PRO A 31 -10.12 -14.36 -5.06
C PRO A 31 -9.08 -13.33 -5.53
N ASN A 32 -9.48 -12.06 -5.69
CA ASN A 32 -8.61 -10.94 -6.11
C ASN A 32 -8.62 -9.83 -5.05
N LEU A 33 -8.17 -10.15 -3.84
CA LEU A 33 -8.23 -9.28 -2.67
C LEU A 33 -6.95 -8.46 -2.48
N TYR A 34 -7.13 -7.17 -2.14
CA TYR A 34 -6.08 -6.22 -1.82
C TYR A 34 -6.45 -5.46 -0.54
N TRP A 35 -5.43 -5.10 0.25
CA TRP A 35 -5.56 -4.40 1.52
C TRP A 35 -4.86 -3.04 1.43
N CYS A 36 -5.62 -1.96 1.37
CA CYS A 36 -5.09 -0.60 1.30
C CYS A 36 -4.87 -0.04 2.70
N LEU A 37 -3.62 0.25 3.06
CA LEU A 37 -3.29 0.89 4.32
C LEU A 37 -3.11 2.39 4.11
N CYS A 38 -3.71 3.18 5.00
CA CYS A 38 -3.61 4.64 5.05
C CYS A 38 -3.10 5.09 6.43
N PRO A 39 -1.84 4.76 6.79
CA PRO A 39 -1.37 4.84 8.17
C PRO A 39 -1.39 6.26 8.75
N GLN A 40 -1.01 7.30 8.01
CA GLN A 40 -1.11 8.68 8.52
C GLN A 40 -2.57 9.09 8.78
N ALA A 41 -3.51 8.66 7.92
CA ALA A 41 -4.93 8.97 8.11
C ALA A 41 -5.53 8.24 9.31
N ASN A 42 -5.15 6.98 9.52
CA ASN A 42 -5.58 6.22 10.69
C ASN A 42 -5.02 6.87 11.97
N LEU A 43 -3.75 7.24 12.00
CA LEU A 43 -3.16 7.95 13.14
C LEU A 43 -3.85 9.30 13.41
N TYR A 44 -4.23 10.02 12.35
CA TYR A 44 -4.93 11.30 12.47
C TYR A 44 -6.33 11.15 13.10
N ILE A 45 -7.12 10.18 12.65
CA ILE A 45 -8.54 10.03 13.04
C ILE A 45 -8.69 9.29 14.36
N GLU A 46 -8.01 8.15 14.51
CA GLU A 46 -8.26 7.17 15.56
C GLU A 46 -7.00 6.86 16.40
N ASN A 47 -5.86 7.47 16.06
CA ASN A 47 -4.57 7.24 16.71
C ASN A 47 -4.20 5.74 16.79
N THR A 48 -4.59 4.98 15.77
CA THR A 48 -4.44 3.52 15.69
C THR A 48 -3.91 3.13 14.31
N MET A 49 -3.27 1.97 14.22
CA MET A 49 -2.80 1.39 12.95
C MET A 49 -3.28 -0.05 12.83
N PRO A 50 -3.47 -0.53 11.59
CA PRO A 50 -3.76 -1.94 11.32
C PRO A 50 -2.70 -2.86 11.95
N ASP A 51 -3.11 -4.09 12.22
CA ASP A 51 -2.21 -5.17 12.62
C ASP A 51 -1.39 -5.63 11.40
N VAL A 52 -0.34 -4.87 11.10
CA VAL A 52 0.52 -5.11 9.93
C VAL A 52 1.22 -6.46 10.01
N ASP A 53 1.65 -6.88 11.20
CA ASP A 53 2.31 -8.18 11.40
C ASP A 53 1.36 -9.33 11.07
N LEU A 54 0.09 -9.24 11.50
CA LEU A 54 -0.94 -10.18 11.09
C LEU A 54 -1.11 -10.21 9.56
N LEU A 55 -1.27 -9.05 8.91
CA LEU A 55 -1.48 -9.00 7.46
C LEU A 55 -0.28 -9.58 6.68
N ILE A 56 0.94 -9.29 7.10
CA ILE A 56 2.17 -9.88 6.54
C ILE A 56 2.16 -11.40 6.75
N SER A 57 1.89 -11.87 7.97
CA SER A 57 1.88 -13.31 8.29
C SER A 57 0.81 -14.09 7.51
N GLU A 58 -0.30 -13.44 7.17
CA GLU A 58 -1.38 -14.00 6.35
C GLU A 58 -1.10 -13.90 4.85
N ASN A 59 0.05 -13.34 4.45
CA ASN A 59 0.52 -13.22 3.07
C ASN A 59 -0.52 -12.59 2.14
N VAL A 60 -1.13 -11.48 2.57
CA VAL A 60 -2.12 -10.75 1.77
C VAL A 60 -1.45 -9.72 0.86
N LYS A 61 -2.10 -9.35 -0.26
CA LYS A 61 -1.62 -8.27 -1.12
C LYS A 61 -1.93 -6.91 -0.50
N ILE A 62 -0.89 -6.21 -0.04
CA ILE A 62 -1.03 -4.88 0.57
C ILE A 62 -0.74 -3.79 -0.47
N THR A 63 -1.52 -2.71 -0.45
CA THR A 63 -1.29 -1.48 -1.19
C THR A 63 -1.24 -0.30 -0.22
N LEU A 64 -0.69 0.84 -0.66
CA LEU A 64 -0.71 2.07 0.14
C LEU A 64 -1.64 3.12 -0.47
N GLY A 65 -2.28 3.88 0.42
CA GLY A 65 -3.09 5.05 0.06
C GLY A 65 -2.86 6.16 1.07
N THR A 66 -3.04 7.40 0.63
CA THR A 66 -2.93 8.58 1.53
C THR A 66 -4.25 8.90 2.22
N ASP A 67 -5.36 8.37 1.72
CA ASP A 67 -6.69 8.93 1.97
C ASP A 67 -6.72 10.44 1.61
N SER A 68 -7.65 11.21 2.17
CA SER A 68 -7.88 12.62 1.84
C SER A 68 -7.09 13.60 2.72
N LEU A 69 -6.91 14.84 2.25
CA LEU A 69 -6.38 15.94 3.07
C LEU A 69 -7.31 16.38 4.23
N ALA A 70 -8.55 15.90 4.27
CA ALA A 70 -9.43 16.11 5.42
C ALA A 70 -9.05 15.22 6.61
N SER A 71 -8.28 14.16 6.36
CA SER A 71 -7.83 13.16 7.33
C SER A 71 -6.33 12.92 7.28
N ASN A 72 -5.57 13.64 6.45
CA ASN A 72 -4.13 13.50 6.30
C ASN A 72 -3.49 14.87 6.08
N HIS A 73 -2.26 15.07 6.57
CA HIS A 73 -1.54 16.32 6.40
C HIS A 73 -0.91 16.48 5.00
N GLN A 74 -0.81 15.40 4.23
CA GLN A 74 -0.14 15.40 2.93
C GLN A 74 -0.63 14.26 2.01
N LEU A 75 -0.37 14.40 0.71
CA LEU A 75 -0.63 13.38 -0.29
C LEU A 75 0.70 12.76 -0.77
N ASN A 76 1.41 12.10 0.16
CA ASN A 76 2.75 11.58 -0.08
C ASN A 76 2.88 10.11 0.35
N ILE A 77 3.00 9.20 -0.62
CA ILE A 77 3.16 7.76 -0.37
C ILE A 77 4.49 7.44 0.32
N LEU A 78 5.58 8.18 0.06
CA LEU A 78 6.85 7.97 0.75
C LEU A 78 6.72 8.28 2.25
N SER A 79 5.90 9.27 2.61
CA SER A 79 5.58 9.56 4.01
C SER A 79 4.74 8.45 4.64
N GLU A 80 3.78 7.83 3.92
CA GLU A 80 3.07 6.64 4.41
C GLU A 80 4.03 5.48 4.69
N MET A 81 4.98 5.23 3.78
CA MET A 81 6.03 4.22 3.94
C MET A 81 6.89 4.51 5.18
N LYS A 82 7.32 5.76 5.36
CA LYS A 82 8.12 6.20 6.52
C LYS A 82 7.38 5.98 7.84
N THR A 83 6.08 6.26 7.89
CA THR A 83 5.22 5.99 9.05
C THR A 83 5.20 4.49 9.38
N LEU A 84 5.06 3.62 8.38
CA LEU A 84 5.08 2.17 8.57
C LEU A 84 6.46 1.67 9.05
N GLN A 85 7.57 2.18 8.50
CA GLN A 85 8.90 1.84 9.02
C GLN A 85 9.07 2.27 10.49
N THR A 86 8.58 3.47 10.83
CA THR A 86 8.77 4.05 12.17
C THR A 86 7.97 3.31 13.23
N HIS A 87 6.72 2.96 12.92
CA HIS A 87 5.80 2.41 13.92
C HIS A 87 5.63 0.90 13.87
N LYS A 88 5.89 0.27 12.73
CA LYS A 88 5.69 -1.17 12.50
C LYS A 88 6.95 -1.88 12.00
N ASN A 89 8.06 -1.17 11.82
CA ASN A 89 9.34 -1.71 11.38
C ASN A 89 9.26 -2.58 10.11
N VAL A 90 8.38 -2.21 9.17
CA VAL A 90 8.28 -2.89 7.86
C VAL A 90 9.53 -2.62 7.04
N ASP A 91 10.02 -3.63 6.32
CA ASP A 91 11.21 -3.48 5.47
C ASP A 91 10.92 -2.65 4.21
N PHE A 92 11.94 -1.94 3.73
CA PHE A 92 11.78 -1.05 2.57
C PHE A 92 11.36 -1.81 1.30
N ASP A 93 11.88 -3.02 1.09
CA ASP A 93 11.57 -3.83 -0.10
C ASP A 93 10.11 -4.28 -0.14
N GLU A 94 9.51 -4.55 1.03
CA GLU A 94 8.07 -4.83 1.14
C GLU A 94 7.25 -3.58 0.84
N LEU A 95 7.61 -2.46 1.49
CA LEU A 95 6.95 -1.17 1.28
C LEU A 95 7.02 -0.71 -0.18
N LEU A 96 8.15 -0.95 -0.86
CA LEU A 96 8.32 -0.62 -2.27
C LEU A 96 7.34 -1.40 -3.14
N GLN A 97 7.13 -2.69 -2.86
CA GLN A 97 6.14 -3.50 -3.57
C GLN A 97 4.72 -2.98 -3.32
N TRP A 98 4.39 -2.64 -2.07
CA TRP A 98 3.07 -2.12 -1.69
C TRP A 98 2.77 -0.76 -2.33
N ALA A 99 3.79 0.09 -2.44
CA ALA A 99 3.71 1.43 -3.02
C ALA A 99 3.71 1.44 -4.56
N THR A 100 4.11 0.35 -5.22
CA THR A 100 4.30 0.31 -6.68
C THR A 100 3.46 -0.77 -7.35
N ILE A 101 4.00 -1.99 -7.48
CA ILE A 101 3.42 -3.04 -8.31
C ILE A 101 2.06 -3.50 -7.80
N ASN A 102 1.84 -3.58 -6.49
CA ASN A 102 0.56 -4.06 -5.93
C ASN A 102 -0.59 -3.09 -6.28
N GLY A 103 -0.35 -1.78 -6.17
CA GLY A 103 -1.31 -0.77 -6.59
C GLY A 103 -1.55 -0.77 -8.09
N ALA A 104 -0.49 -0.90 -8.90
CA ALA A 104 -0.61 -1.01 -10.35
C ALA A 104 -1.41 -2.27 -10.77
N GLU A 105 -1.20 -3.39 -10.10
CA GLU A 105 -1.98 -4.61 -10.29
C GLU A 105 -3.44 -4.38 -9.94
N PHE A 106 -3.75 -3.81 -8.78
CA PHE A 106 -5.13 -3.51 -8.38
C PHE A 106 -5.83 -2.64 -9.43
N LEU A 107 -5.19 -1.53 -9.84
CA LEU A 107 -5.75 -0.57 -10.81
C LEU A 107 -5.76 -1.07 -12.26
N GLY A 108 -5.20 -2.25 -12.56
CA GLY A 108 -5.13 -2.78 -13.93
C GLY A 108 -4.11 -2.06 -14.82
N LEU A 109 -3.12 -1.41 -14.20
CA LEU A 109 -2.06 -0.64 -14.85
C LEU A 109 -0.71 -1.36 -14.84
N SER A 110 -0.62 -2.58 -14.31
CA SER A 110 0.63 -3.33 -14.19
C SER A 110 1.30 -3.68 -15.52
N GLN A 111 0.59 -3.57 -16.65
CA GLN A 111 1.18 -3.73 -17.99
C GLN A 111 2.08 -2.54 -18.39
N SER A 112 1.89 -1.36 -17.80
CA SER A 112 2.67 -0.15 -18.12
C SER A 112 3.43 0.43 -16.93
N LEU A 113 2.94 0.24 -15.70
CA LEU A 113 3.48 0.83 -14.47
C LEU A 113 3.92 -0.23 -13.44
N GLY A 114 4.52 0.24 -12.35
CA GLY A 114 4.78 -0.54 -11.13
C GLY A 114 6.11 -1.32 -11.09
N SER A 115 6.86 -1.41 -12.19
CA SER A 115 8.13 -2.16 -12.22
C SER A 115 9.02 -1.76 -13.41
N PHE A 116 10.33 -1.97 -13.29
CA PHE A 116 11.27 -1.88 -14.42
C PHE A 116 11.32 -3.18 -15.21
N GLN A 117 10.58 -3.22 -16.32
CA GLN A 117 10.58 -4.34 -17.27
C GLN A 117 10.57 -3.80 -18.70
N ALA A 118 11.18 -4.53 -19.63
CA ALA A 118 11.17 -4.15 -21.05
C ALA A 118 9.73 -3.96 -21.55
N GLY A 119 9.47 -2.84 -22.22
CA GLY A 119 8.14 -2.46 -22.72
C GLY A 119 7.29 -1.64 -21.75
N LYS A 120 7.61 -1.61 -20.45
CA LYS A 120 6.91 -0.75 -19.47
C LYS A 120 7.45 0.68 -19.46
N LYS A 121 6.65 1.61 -18.94
CA LYS A 121 6.98 3.03 -18.79
C LYS A 121 6.53 3.55 -17.41
N PRO A 122 7.11 3.04 -16.30
CA PRO A 122 6.81 3.58 -14.98
C PRO A 122 7.34 5.02 -14.85
N GLY A 123 6.69 5.82 -14.01
CA GLY A 123 7.30 7.06 -13.53
C GLY A 123 8.56 6.77 -12.70
N LEU A 124 9.47 7.74 -12.64
CA LEU A 124 10.73 7.60 -11.91
C LEU A 124 10.85 8.70 -10.85
N ASN A 125 11.15 8.26 -9.63
CA ASN A 125 11.36 9.13 -8.48
C ASN A 125 12.71 8.79 -7.85
N LEU A 126 13.52 9.80 -7.59
CA LEU A 126 14.74 9.72 -6.79
C LEU A 126 14.39 10.08 -5.35
N ILE A 127 14.79 9.22 -4.43
CA ILE A 127 14.58 9.36 -2.99
C ILE A 127 15.91 9.11 -2.27
N GLN A 128 16.06 9.64 -1.06
CA GLN A 128 17.21 9.39 -0.20
C GLN A 128 16.86 8.35 0.86
N LEU A 129 17.73 7.35 1.01
CA LEU A 129 17.65 6.34 2.07
C LEU A 129 18.94 6.37 2.90
N SER A 130 18.86 5.87 4.13
CA SER A 130 20.05 5.52 4.92
C SER A 130 20.74 4.27 4.37
N GLU A 131 21.93 3.94 4.89
CA GLU A 131 22.66 2.71 4.54
C GLU A 131 21.84 1.44 4.85
N ASP A 132 21.00 1.48 5.89
CA ASP A 132 20.11 0.38 6.31
C ASP A 132 18.73 0.44 5.64
N PHE A 133 18.60 1.13 4.50
CA PHE A 133 17.33 1.29 3.76
C PHE A 133 16.19 1.91 4.59
N LYS A 134 16.51 2.81 5.53
CA LYS A 134 15.50 3.60 6.25
C LYS A 134 15.20 4.90 5.51
N ILE A 135 13.93 5.29 5.51
CA ILE A 135 13.44 6.53 4.90
C ILE A 135 13.64 7.68 5.90
N GLU A 136 14.71 8.44 5.74
CA GLU A 136 15.03 9.57 6.63
C GLU A 136 14.28 10.84 6.22
N SER A 137 14.03 11.02 4.93
CA SER A 137 13.33 12.16 4.34
C SER A 137 12.22 11.68 3.40
N ASP A 138 11.09 12.38 3.41
CA ASP A 138 9.97 12.14 2.49
C ASP A 138 10.01 13.07 1.26
N GLN A 139 11.13 13.77 1.04
CA GLN A 139 11.38 14.55 -0.16
C GLN A 139 11.65 13.64 -1.35
N VAL A 140 11.01 13.98 -2.48
CA VAL A 140 11.08 13.20 -3.71
C VAL A 140 11.45 14.10 -4.88
N ILE A 141 12.40 13.67 -5.69
CA ILE A 141 12.73 14.32 -6.96
C ILE A 141 12.17 13.46 -8.09
N LYS A 142 11.17 13.98 -8.81
CA LYS A 142 10.64 13.32 -10.00
C LYS A 142 11.66 13.41 -11.15
N LEU A 143 12.02 12.25 -11.71
CA LEU A 143 12.95 12.14 -12.84
C LEU A 143 12.23 11.99 -14.19
N VAL A 144 11.07 11.32 -14.22
CA VAL A 144 10.24 11.09 -15.41
C VAL A 144 8.75 11.22 -15.07
#